data_AF-N8RBU2-F1
#
_entry.id   AF-N8RBU2-F1
#
_cell.length_a   1.000
_cell.length_b   1.000
_cell.length_c   1.000
_cell.angle_alpha   90.00
_cell.angle_beta   90.00
_cell.angle_gamma   90.00
#
_symmetry.space_group_name_H-M   'P 1'
#
loop_
_entity.id
_entity.type
_entity.pdbx_description
1 polymer ?
#
loop_
_entity_poly.entity_id
_entity_poly.type
_entity_poly.pdbx_seq_one_letter_code
_entity_poly.pdbx_strand_id
1 'polypeptide(L)'
;MSLSQDNRSDTIYKIAIAVAFHDIGIWTAKTIDYISPSVEQMHQYLVAHQRLDWEQEITLMITEHHKLTKAESSEYPLVEYFRQADYADFSLGLLRSNIPMREFKKLTKQFPNSGFHKTLICLGMKRLLQKPWSPLPMFKW
;
A
#
# COMPACT_ATOMS: atom_id res chain seq x y z
N MET A 1 -2.09 21.32 4.58
CA MET A 1 -1.16 20.92 5.67
C MET A 1 -0.28 19.80 5.11
N SER A 2 1.05 19.90 5.22
CA SER A 2 1.95 18.84 4.74
C SER A 2 2.01 17.73 5.79
N LEU A 3 1.93 16.45 5.37
CA LEU A 3 2.10 15.30 6.28
C LEU A 3 3.37 15.37 7.12
N SER A 4 4.43 15.96 6.57
CA SER A 4 5.71 16.16 7.26
C SER A 4 5.65 17.08 8.49
N GLN A 5 4.49 17.71 8.76
CA GLN A 5 4.25 18.56 9.93
C GLN A 5 3.22 17.98 10.90
N ASP A 6 2.59 16.85 10.56
CA ASP A 6 1.63 16.16 11.44
C ASP A 6 2.36 15.16 12.35
N ASN A 7 2.72 15.61 13.55
CA ASN A 7 3.40 14.79 14.57
C ASN A 7 2.43 14.03 15.48
N ARG A 8 1.15 13.91 15.13
CA ARG A 8 0.21 13.11 15.91
C ARG A 8 0.64 11.65 15.85
N SER A 9 0.76 11.03 17.03
CA SER A 9 1.06 9.60 17.18
C SER A 9 0.21 8.75 16.25
N ASP A 10 -1.08 9.07 16.18
CA ASP A 10 -2.09 8.27 15.50
C ASP A 10 -1.87 8.23 13.98
N THR A 11 -1.43 9.34 13.37
CA THR A 11 -1.10 9.38 11.94
C THR A 11 0.01 8.39 11.61
N ILE A 12 1.08 8.40 12.40
CA ILE A 12 2.22 7.48 12.21
C ILE A 12 1.77 6.03 12.42
N TYR A 13 0.99 5.76 13.47
CA TYR A 13 0.51 4.40 13.74
C TYR A 13 -0.42 3.87 12.65
N LYS A 14 -1.36 4.69 12.16
CA LYS A 14 -2.25 4.30 11.05
C LYS A 14 -1.46 3.95 9.79
N ILE A 15 -0.47 4.77 9.43
CA ILE A 15 0.42 4.50 8.29
C ILE A 15 1.22 3.22 8.53
N ALA A 16 1.80 3.03 9.73
CA ALA A 16 2.58 1.84 10.04
C ALA A 16 1.75 0.55 9.91
N ILE A 17 0.50 0.57 10.38
CA ILE A 17 -0.44 -0.54 10.21
C ILE A 17 -0.72 -0.74 8.71
N ALA A 18 -1.09 0.30 7.97
CA ALA A 18 -1.34 0.17 6.53
C ALA A 18 -0.13 -0.39 5.76
N VAL A 19 1.09 0.09 6.04
CA VAL A 19 2.33 -0.43 5.43
C VAL A 19 2.52 -1.90 5.77
N ALA A 20 2.27 -2.33 7.01
CA ALA A 20 2.43 -3.73 7.40
C ALA A 20 1.43 -4.66 6.71
N PHE A 21 0.20 -4.20 6.47
CA PHE A 21 -0.89 -5.06 6.01
C PHE A 21 -1.22 -4.95 4.52
N HIS A 22 -0.91 -3.86 3.80
CA HIS A 22 -1.41 -3.67 2.42
C HIS A 22 -1.12 -4.86 1.49
N ASP A 23 0.10 -5.40 1.51
CA ASP A 23 0.55 -6.52 0.67
C ASP A 23 0.64 -7.86 1.40
N ILE A 24 0.32 -7.92 2.70
CA ILE A 24 0.56 -9.13 3.52
C ILE A 24 -0.21 -10.36 3.00
N GLY A 25 -1.38 -10.13 2.38
CA GLY A 25 -2.21 -11.15 1.77
C GLY A 25 -1.51 -11.94 0.67
N ILE A 26 -0.49 -11.36 0.01
CA ILE A 26 0.31 -12.04 -1.03
C ILE A 26 0.94 -13.30 -0.46
N TRP A 27 1.48 -13.20 0.75
CA TRP A 27 2.27 -14.25 1.39
C TRP A 27 1.41 -15.19 2.22
N THR A 28 0.47 -14.62 2.97
CA THR A 28 -0.35 -15.33 3.95
C THR A 28 -1.45 -16.14 3.30
N ALA A 29 -2.11 -15.58 2.26
CA ALA A 29 -3.10 -16.28 1.45
C ALA A 29 -2.53 -16.86 0.15
N LYS A 30 -1.23 -16.66 -0.12
CA LYS A 30 -0.50 -17.22 -1.29
C LYS A 30 -1.17 -16.89 -2.62
N THR A 31 -1.67 -15.65 -2.77
CA THR A 31 -2.46 -15.21 -3.93
C THR A 31 -2.09 -13.78 -4.34
N ILE A 32 -2.15 -13.47 -5.64
CA ILE A 32 -2.10 -12.08 -6.15
C ILE A 32 -3.46 -11.38 -5.98
N ASP A 33 -4.52 -12.11 -5.62
CA ASP A 33 -5.82 -11.57 -5.23
C ASP A 33 -5.87 -11.22 -3.73
N TYR A 34 -4.91 -10.40 -3.31
CA TYR A 34 -4.54 -10.29 -1.90
C TYR A 34 -5.26 -9.19 -1.12
N ILE A 35 -5.96 -8.26 -1.78
CA ILE A 35 -6.58 -7.10 -1.12
C ILE A 35 -7.53 -7.53 0.00
N SER A 36 -8.48 -8.44 -0.27
CA SER A 36 -9.41 -8.92 0.75
C SER A 36 -8.70 -9.66 1.89
N PRO A 37 -7.77 -10.62 1.63
CA PRO A 37 -6.95 -11.22 2.68
C PRO A 37 -6.11 -10.23 3.51
N SER A 38 -5.61 -9.15 2.90
CA SER A 38 -4.86 -8.09 3.58
C SER A 38 -5.76 -7.29 4.53
N VAL A 39 -6.95 -6.89 4.06
CA VAL A 39 -7.95 -6.19 4.87
C VAL A 39 -8.42 -7.05 6.04
N GLU A 40 -8.66 -8.35 5.82
CA GLU A 40 -9.11 -9.25 6.88
C GLU A 40 -8.07 -9.40 8.01
N GLN A 41 -6.79 -9.51 7.67
CA GLN A 41 -5.71 -9.56 8.67
C GLN A 41 -5.52 -8.23 9.40
N MET A 42 -5.65 -7.12 8.69
CA MET A 42 -5.64 -5.78 9.30
C MET A 42 -6.80 -5.62 10.29
N HIS A 43 -8.01 -6.06 9.91
CA HIS A 43 -9.19 -6.04 10.77
C HIS A 43 -8.95 -6.85 12.06
N GLN A 44 -8.45 -8.09 11.94
CA GLN A 44 -8.11 -8.93 13.08
C GLN A 44 -7.11 -8.24 14.03
N TYR A 45 -6.10 -7.56 13.46
CA TYR A 45 -5.14 -6.79 14.24
C TYR A 45 -5.82 -5.63 14.99
N LEU A 46 -6.69 -4.85 14.34
CA LEU A 46 -7.41 -3.74 14.98
C LEU A 46 -8.36 -4.20 16.08
N VAL A 47 -9.06 -5.32 15.88
CA VAL A 47 -9.91 -5.95 16.92
C VAL A 47 -9.07 -6.28 18.15
N ALA A 48 -7.95 -7.00 17.96
CA ALA A 48 -7.08 -7.42 19.05
C ALA A 48 -6.48 -6.24 19.84
N HIS A 49 -6.29 -5.08 19.19
CA HIS A 49 -5.69 -3.90 19.80
C HIS A 49 -6.71 -2.82 20.19
N GLN A 50 -8.01 -3.08 20.06
CA GLN A 50 -9.09 -2.12 20.36
C GLN A 50 -8.90 -0.79 19.59
N ARG A 51 -8.75 -0.89 18.27
CA ARG A 51 -8.52 0.24 17.34
C ARG A 51 -9.46 0.23 16.12
N LEU A 52 -10.67 -0.31 16.29
CA LEU A 52 -11.67 -0.39 15.22
C LEU A 52 -12.11 1.00 14.71
N ASP A 53 -11.92 2.06 15.49
CA ASP A 53 -12.15 3.44 15.07
C ASP A 53 -11.23 3.87 13.89
N TRP A 54 -10.13 3.16 13.63
CA TRP A 54 -9.23 3.43 12.51
C TRP A 54 -9.51 2.59 11.26
N GLU A 55 -10.43 1.64 11.35
CA GLU A 55 -10.64 0.60 10.35
C GLU A 55 -10.96 1.18 8.97
N GLN A 56 -11.86 2.16 8.89
CA GLN A 56 -12.31 2.71 7.62
C GLN A 56 -11.15 3.36 6.83
N GLU A 57 -10.37 4.23 7.48
CA GLU A 57 -9.24 4.92 6.83
C GLU A 57 -8.14 3.94 6.40
N ILE A 58 -7.81 2.95 7.26
CA ILE A 58 -6.78 1.96 6.95
C ILE A 58 -7.26 1.00 5.85
N THR A 59 -8.54 0.60 5.87
CA THR A 59 -9.15 -0.18 4.79
C THR A 59 -9.00 0.56 3.48
N LEU A 60 -9.32 1.85 3.43
CA LEU A 60 -9.16 2.65 2.21
C LEU A 60 -7.70 2.76 1.76
N MET A 61 -6.74 2.93 2.67
CA MET A 61 -5.31 2.86 2.30
C MET A 61 -4.97 1.53 1.62
N ILE A 62 -5.48 0.40 2.14
CA ILE A 62 -5.23 -0.93 1.56
C ILE A 62 -6.04 -1.15 0.28
N THR A 63 -7.27 -0.69 0.16
CA THR A 63 -8.08 -0.99 -1.02
C THR A 63 -7.81 -0.06 -2.19
N GLU A 64 -7.27 1.14 -1.93
CA GLU A 64 -7.07 2.17 -2.96
C GLU A 64 -5.60 2.40 -3.33
N HIS A 65 -4.61 1.74 -2.71
CA HIS A 65 -3.18 2.02 -2.97
C HIS A 65 -2.75 1.81 -4.44
N HIS A 66 -3.40 0.92 -5.18
CA HIS A 66 -3.16 0.72 -6.61
C HIS A 66 -4.13 1.46 -7.53
N LYS A 67 -5.04 2.29 -7.00
CA LYS A 67 -5.94 3.10 -7.83
C LYS A 67 -5.15 4.03 -8.75
N LEU A 68 -5.50 4.05 -10.03
CA LEU A 68 -4.80 4.82 -11.05
C LEU A 68 -5.12 6.31 -10.95
N THR A 69 -6.36 6.63 -10.60
CA THR A 69 -6.80 7.99 -10.32
C THR A 69 -6.64 8.35 -8.86
N LYS A 70 -6.82 9.64 -8.54
CA LYS A 70 -6.75 10.14 -7.17
C LYS A 70 -7.75 9.40 -6.28
N ALA A 71 -7.29 8.98 -5.10
CA ALA A 71 -8.18 8.47 -4.06
C ALA A 71 -8.80 9.68 -3.34
N GLU A 72 -9.84 10.27 -3.94
CA GLU A 72 -10.51 11.43 -3.37
C GLU A 72 -11.25 11.07 -2.08
N SER A 73 -10.71 11.54 -0.96
CA SER A 73 -11.42 11.59 0.31
C SER A 73 -10.99 12.85 1.06
N SER A 74 -11.92 13.77 1.28
CA SER A 74 -11.70 14.95 2.13
C SER A 74 -11.60 14.57 3.62
N GLU A 75 -12.22 13.46 3.99
CA GLU A 75 -12.24 12.92 5.36
C GLU A 75 -10.94 12.16 5.69
N TYR A 76 -10.38 11.44 4.71
CA TYR A 76 -9.22 10.55 4.88
C TYR A 76 -8.05 10.93 3.98
N PRO A 77 -7.36 12.06 4.25
CA PRO A 77 -6.27 12.52 3.40
C PRO A 77 -5.09 11.53 3.34
N LEU A 78 -4.91 10.66 4.34
CA LEU A 78 -3.84 9.66 4.36
C LEU A 78 -3.95 8.66 3.20
N VAL A 79 -5.15 8.42 2.69
CA VAL A 79 -5.39 7.45 1.61
C VAL A 79 -4.64 7.85 0.34
N GLU A 80 -4.74 9.12 -0.07
CA GLU A 80 -4.04 9.61 -1.26
C GLU A 80 -2.52 9.65 -1.04
N TYR A 81 -2.07 10.00 0.16
CA TYR A 81 -0.64 10.02 0.47
C TYR A 81 -0.03 8.62 0.48
N PHE A 82 -0.75 7.63 1.02
CA PHE A 82 -0.35 6.23 1.00
C PHE A 82 -0.26 5.71 -0.44
N ARG A 83 -1.30 5.96 -1.25
CA ARG A 83 -1.32 5.63 -2.69
C ARG A 83 -0.14 6.24 -3.44
N GLN A 84 0.16 7.52 -3.19
CA GLN A 84 1.29 8.21 -3.81
C GLN A 84 2.65 7.60 -3.41
N ALA A 85 2.81 7.22 -2.13
CA ALA A 85 4.03 6.59 -1.64
C ALA A 85 4.20 5.17 -2.19
N ASP A 86 3.11 4.39 -2.25
CA ASP A 86 3.08 3.07 -2.88
C ASP A 86 3.53 3.14 -4.34
N TYR A 87 2.93 4.04 -5.13
CA TYR A 87 3.33 4.24 -6.53
C TYR A 87 4.80 4.62 -6.68
N ALA A 88 5.36 5.39 -5.74
CA ALA A 88 6.78 5.73 -5.76
C ALA A 88 7.66 4.50 -5.52
N ASP A 89 7.29 3.60 -4.61
CA ASP A 89 8.02 2.34 -4.38
C ASP A 89 7.82 1.36 -5.54
N PHE A 90 6.57 1.05 -5.88
CA PHE A 90 6.16 0.13 -6.93
C PHE A 90 6.79 0.45 -8.29
N SER A 91 6.89 1.74 -8.62
CA SER A 91 7.50 2.20 -9.87
C SER A 91 9.01 2.42 -9.80
N LEU A 92 9.65 2.05 -8.69
CA LEU A 92 11.07 2.28 -8.43
C LEU A 92 11.48 3.76 -8.59
N GLY A 93 10.59 4.68 -8.23
CA GLY A 93 10.82 6.11 -8.25
C GLY A 93 10.53 6.80 -9.59
N LEU A 94 9.87 6.13 -10.54
CA LEU A 94 9.40 6.77 -11.78
C LEU A 94 8.20 7.70 -11.50
N LEU A 95 7.26 7.26 -10.67
CA LEU A 95 6.06 8.01 -10.27
C LEU A 95 6.16 8.45 -8.81
N ARG A 96 6.80 9.61 -8.57
CA ARG A 96 7.19 10.05 -7.21
C ARG A 96 6.20 10.98 -6.51
N SER A 97 5.19 11.49 -7.18
CA SER A 97 4.17 12.37 -6.56
C SER A 97 4.76 13.45 -5.64
N ASN A 98 5.68 14.26 -6.19
CA ASN A 98 6.43 15.32 -5.49
C ASN A 98 7.49 14.87 -4.46
N ILE A 99 7.73 13.57 -4.26
CA ILE A 99 8.84 13.08 -3.42
C ILE A 99 10.18 13.44 -4.08
N PRO A 100 11.06 14.22 -3.42
CA PRO A 100 12.35 14.58 -3.99
C PRO A 100 13.22 13.36 -4.26
N MET A 101 13.89 13.33 -5.42
CA MET A 101 14.75 12.20 -5.82
C MET A 101 15.86 11.93 -4.79
N ARG A 102 16.37 12.98 -4.15
CA ARG A 102 17.37 12.87 -3.08
C ARG A 102 16.85 12.05 -1.89
N GLU A 103 15.64 12.33 -1.43
CA GLU A 103 15.02 11.62 -0.31
C GLU A 103 14.68 10.18 -0.69
N PHE A 104 14.11 9.97 -1.89
CA PHE A 104 13.84 8.63 -2.40
C PHE A 104 15.11 7.76 -2.46
N LYS A 105 16.20 8.28 -3.02
CA LYS A 105 17.50 7.58 -3.08
C LYS A 105 18.09 7.32 -1.69
N LYS A 106 17.93 8.25 -0.76
CA LYS A 106 18.37 8.07 0.62
C LYS A 106 17.62 6.92 1.29
N LEU A 107 16.29 6.89 1.17
CA LEU A 107 15.43 5.85 1.76
C LEU A 107 15.68 4.48 1.14
N THR A 108 15.70 4.37 -0.18
CA THR A 108 15.93 3.08 -0.88
C THR A 108 17.36 2.54 -0.70
N LYS A 109 18.33 3.40 -0.39
CA LYS A 109 19.67 2.97 0.05
C LYS A 109 19.65 2.43 1.49
N GLN A 110 18.86 3.05 2.37
CA GLN A 110 18.72 2.62 3.77
C GLN A 110 17.91 1.34 3.92
N PHE A 111 16.87 1.17 3.10
CA PHE A 111 15.97 0.03 3.07
C PHE A 111 16.03 -0.63 1.69
N PRO A 112 17.04 -1.48 1.44
CA PRO A 112 17.26 -2.06 0.12
C PRO A 112 16.19 -3.08 -0.23
N ASN A 113 15.73 -3.03 -1.48
CA ASN A 113 14.63 -3.86 -1.98
C ASN A 113 14.82 -5.39 -1.81
N SER A 114 16.07 -5.86 -1.84
CA SER A 114 16.44 -7.27 -1.58
C SER A 114 15.66 -8.33 -2.38
N GLY A 115 15.14 -7.97 -3.56
CA GLY A 115 14.43 -8.87 -4.47
C GLY A 115 12.90 -8.79 -4.42
N PHE A 116 12.32 -7.94 -3.57
CA PHE A 116 10.86 -7.79 -3.44
C PHE A 116 10.17 -7.51 -4.78
N HIS A 117 10.61 -6.50 -5.54
CA HIS A 117 9.99 -6.16 -6.83
C HIS A 117 10.14 -7.28 -7.88
N LYS A 118 11.27 -8.01 -7.86
CA LYS A 118 11.47 -9.17 -8.74
C LYS A 118 10.45 -10.26 -8.45
N THR A 119 10.16 -10.50 -7.18
CA THR A 119 9.15 -11.48 -6.76
C THR A 119 7.75 -11.04 -7.20
N LEU A 120 7.38 -9.77 -7.03
CA LEU A 120 6.09 -9.25 -7.49
C LEU A 120 5.90 -9.42 -9.01
N ILE A 121 6.92 -9.11 -9.80
CA ILE A 121 6.89 -9.33 -11.26
C ILE A 121 6.68 -10.82 -11.58
N CYS A 122 7.41 -11.73 -10.91
CA CYS A 122 7.28 -13.17 -11.14
C CYS A 122 5.87 -13.67 -10.81
N LEU A 123 5.30 -13.24 -9.68
CA LEU A 123 3.93 -13.60 -9.27
C LEU A 123 2.89 -13.05 -10.25
N GLY A 124 3.05 -11.79 -10.69
CA GLY A 124 2.19 -11.16 -11.69
C GLY A 124 2.23 -11.87 -13.03
N MET A 125 3.42 -12.19 -13.54
CA MET A 125 3.59 -12.96 -14.78
C MET A 125 2.99 -14.36 -14.68
N LYS A 126 3.18 -15.05 -13.55
CA LYS A 126 2.57 -16.35 -13.31
C LYS A 126 1.04 -16.28 -13.35
N ARG A 127 0.43 -15.25 -12.74
CA ARG A 127 -1.02 -15.04 -12.84
C ARG A 127 -1.46 -14.73 -14.26
N LEU A 128 -0.73 -13.87 -14.98
CA LEU A 128 -1.06 -13.52 -16.36
C LEU A 128 -1.09 -14.76 -17.27
N LEU A 129 -0.12 -15.68 -17.11
CA LEU A 129 -0.10 -16.96 -17.83
C LEU A 129 -1.31 -17.86 -17.48
N GLN A 130 -1.79 -17.82 -16.24
CA GLN A 130 -2.92 -18.62 -15.78
C GLN A 130 -4.29 -18.00 -16.15
N LYS A 131 -4.39 -16.68 -16.17
CA LYS A 131 -5.63 -15.91 -16.39
C LYS A 131 -5.36 -14.70 -17.29
N PRO A 132 -5.04 -14.88 -18.58
CA PRO A 132 -4.60 -13.80 -19.47
C PRO A 132 -5.69 -12.75 -19.74
N TRP A 133 -6.96 -13.12 -19.63
CA TRP A 133 -8.11 -12.25 -19.87
C TRP A 133 -8.67 -11.59 -18.61
N SER A 134 -8.07 -11.87 -17.44
CA SER A 134 -8.43 -11.22 -16.19
C SER A 134 -7.42 -10.11 -15.91
N PRO A 135 -7.85 -8.85 -15.72
CA PRO A 135 -6.94 -7.84 -15.21
C PRO A 135 -6.38 -8.26 -13.84
N LEU A 136 -5.24 -7.68 -13.50
CA LEU A 136 -4.67 -7.83 -12.17
C LEU A 136 -5.64 -7.23 -11.12
N PRO A 137 -6.00 -7.99 -10.08
CA PRO A 137 -7.18 -7.74 -9.26
C PRO A 137 -7.06 -6.52 -8.35
N MET A 138 -5.82 -6.07 -8.09
CA MET A 138 -5.56 -4.94 -7.21
C MET A 138 -5.72 -3.58 -7.89
N PHE A 139 -5.66 -3.50 -9.23
CA PHE A 139 -5.80 -2.22 -9.92
C PHE A 139 -7.25 -1.75 -9.95
N LYS A 140 -7.43 -0.45 -9.70
CA LYS A 140 -8.70 0.25 -9.80
C LYS A 140 -8.57 1.46 -10.71
N TRP A 141 -9.66 1.81 -11.38
CA TRP A 141 -9.75 2.93 -12.30
C TRP A 141 -10.22 4.19 -11.58
#